data_AF-B2FSR8-F1
#
_entry.id   AF-B2FSR8-F1
#
_cell.length_a   1.000
_cell.length_b   1.000
_cell.length_c   1.000
_cell.angle_alpha   90.00
_cell.angle_beta   90.00
_cell.angle_gamma   90.00
#
_symmetry.space_group_name_H-M   'P 1'
#
loop_
_entity.id
_entity.type
_entity.pdbx_description
1 polymer ?
#
loop_
_entity_poly.entity_id
_entity_poly.type
_entity_poly.pdbx_seq_one_letter_code
_entity_poly.pdbx_strand_id
1 'polypeptide(L)'
;MWKRNGLSLVLLMLTLVFIVGQAVAGHHVHNQELVEYGRAPIDLWHYLATGHFVSATFENWESEFLQMGMYVLLTVSLRQRGSAESRPLDPAQEQNRVEPGPTPWPVRRGGP
;
A
#
# COMPACT_ATOMS: atom_id res chain seq x y z
N MET A 1 -6.55 22.00 -7.66
CA MET A 1 -6.92 20.56 -7.52
C MET A 1 -5.87 19.63 -8.13
N TRP A 2 -5.40 19.83 -9.36
CA TRP A 2 -4.36 18.98 -10.00
C TRP A 2 -3.02 18.91 -9.25
N LYS A 3 -2.55 20.02 -8.65
CA LYS A 3 -1.27 20.05 -7.90
C LYS A 3 -1.25 19.17 -6.65
N ARG A 4 -2.40 18.78 -6.09
CA ARG A 4 -2.49 17.95 -4.87
C ARG A 4 -2.39 16.45 -5.15
N ASN A 5 -2.75 16.00 -6.35
CA ASN A 5 -2.83 14.59 -6.70
C ASN A 5 -1.84 14.20 -7.81
N GLY A 6 -0.88 15.07 -8.13
CA GLY A 6 0.06 14.86 -9.23
C GLY A 6 0.86 13.56 -9.09
N LEU A 7 1.32 13.24 -7.87
CA LEU A 7 2.06 12.00 -7.61
C LEU A 7 1.21 10.76 -7.89
N SER A 8 -0.01 10.70 -7.37
CA SER A 8 -0.92 9.57 -7.59
C SER A 8 -1.29 9.40 -9.07
N LEU A 9 -1.47 10.51 -9.80
CA LEU A 9 -1.72 10.49 -11.24
C LEU A 9 -0.53 9.94 -12.03
N VAL A 10 0.69 10.36 -11.71
CA VAL A 10 1.91 9.85 -12.35
C VAL A 10 2.10 8.37 -12.04
N LEU A 11 1.92 7.96 -10.77
CA LEU A 11 2.02 6.56 -10.39
C LEU A 11 0.97 5.71 -11.10
N LEU A 12 -0.29 6.15 -11.15
CA LEU A 12 -1.35 5.46 -11.87
C LEU A 12 -1.02 5.34 -13.37
N MET A 13 -0.52 6.41 -14.00
CA MET A 13 -0.10 6.38 -15.39
C MET A 13 1.01 5.35 -15.60
N LEU A 14 2.05 5.36 -14.77
CA LEU A 14 3.15 4.39 -14.84
C LEU A 14 2.64 2.97 -14.63
N THR A 15 1.78 2.73 -13.66
CA THR A 15 1.14 1.42 -13.43
C THR A 15 0.42 0.94 -14.68
N LEU A 16 -0.36 1.79 -15.34
CA LEU A 16 -1.06 1.43 -16.57
C LEU A 16 -0.08 1.12 -17.71
N VAL A 17 0.98 1.92 -17.87
CA VAL A 17 2.03 1.68 -18.88
C VAL A 17 2.71 0.32 -18.64
N PHE A 18 3.05 -0.01 -17.41
CA PHE A 18 3.68 -1.29 -17.08
C PHE A 18 2.73 -2.47 -17.26
N ILE A 19 1.45 -2.34 -16.88
CA ILE A 19 0.43 -3.37 -17.11
C ILE A 19 0.28 -3.64 -18.62
N VAL A 20 0.21 -2.58 -19.44
CA VAL A 20 0.12 -2.71 -20.90
C VAL A 20 1.38 -3.36 -21.47
N GLY A 21 2.57 -2.94 -21.02
CA GLY A 21 3.83 -3.55 -21.43
C GLY A 21 3.88 -5.05 -21.11
N GLN A 22 3.50 -5.43 -19.89
CA GLN A 22 3.40 -6.81 -19.46
C GLN A 22 2.38 -7.60 -20.29
N ALA A 23 1.21 -7.01 -20.58
CA ALA A 23 0.19 -7.64 -21.39
C ALA A 23 0.68 -7.93 -22.82
N VAL A 24 1.35 -6.97 -23.46
CA VAL A 24 1.88 -7.14 -24.82
C VAL A 24 3.03 -8.14 -24.86
N ALA A 25 3.98 -8.04 -23.92
CA ALA A 25 5.11 -8.97 -23.85
C ALA A 25 4.63 -10.41 -23.57
N GLY A 26 3.75 -10.57 -22.58
CA GLY A 26 3.20 -11.88 -22.24
C GLY A 26 2.30 -12.45 -23.34
N HIS A 27 1.55 -11.62 -24.06
CA HIS A 27 0.76 -12.04 -25.22
C HIS A 27 1.64 -12.63 -26.32
N HIS A 28 2.77 -11.98 -26.60
CA HIS A 28 3.72 -12.48 -27.59
C HIS A 28 4.30 -13.83 -27.18
N VAL A 29 4.77 -13.96 -25.93
CA VAL A 29 5.33 -15.22 -25.40
C VAL A 29 4.27 -16.33 -25.44
N HIS A 30 3.06 -16.06 -24.96
CA HIS A 30 1.99 -17.05 -24.93
C HIS A 30 1.56 -17.51 -26.33
N ASN A 31 1.53 -16.60 -27.30
CA ASN A 31 1.25 -16.97 -28.68
C ASN A 31 2.37 -17.80 -29.32
N GLN A 32 3.64 -17.53 -28.98
CA GLN A 32 4.76 -18.36 -29.44
C GLN A 32 4.61 -19.80 -28.90
N GLU A 33 4.30 -19.95 -27.62
CA GLU A 33 4.04 -21.26 -27.01
C GLU A 33 2.86 -21.98 -27.69
N LEU A 34 1.75 -21.27 -27.93
CA LEU A 34 0.58 -21.85 -28.63
C LEU A 34 0.97 -22.38 -30.01
N VAL A 35 1.75 -21.62 -30.78
CA VAL A 35 2.23 -22.05 -32.11
C VAL A 35 3.14 -23.27 -32.00
N GLU A 36 4.04 -23.32 -31.02
CA GLU A 36 4.88 -24.49 -30.75
C GLU A 36 4.06 -25.74 -30.40
N TYR A 37 2.95 -25.57 -29.69
CA TYR A 37 2.00 -26.64 -29.39
C TYR A 37 0.99 -26.92 -30.53
N GLY A 38 1.15 -26.29 -31.70
CA GLY A 38 0.26 -26.48 -32.86
C GLY A 38 -1.15 -25.90 -32.69
N ARG A 39 -1.33 -24.98 -31.73
CA ARG A 39 -2.57 -24.24 -31.47
C ARG A 39 -2.60 -22.93 -32.25
N ALA A 40 -3.81 -22.44 -32.54
CA ALA A 40 -3.97 -21.10 -33.12
C ALA A 40 -3.63 -20.02 -32.08
N PRO A 41 -2.95 -18.92 -32.47
CA PRO A 41 -2.71 -17.79 -31.60
C PRO A 41 -4.02 -17.10 -31.21
N ILE A 42 -4.04 -16.48 -30.04
CA ILE A 42 -5.20 -15.75 -29.52
C ILE A 42 -4.99 -14.25 -29.66
N ASP A 43 -6.10 -13.49 -29.65
CA ASP A 43 -6.05 -12.03 -29.63
C ASP A 43 -5.70 -11.48 -28.25
N LEU A 44 -5.17 -10.26 -28.20
CA LEU A 44 -4.77 -9.59 -26.96
C LEU A 44 -5.91 -9.49 -25.95
N TRP A 45 -7.14 -9.21 -26.40
CA TRP A 45 -8.31 -9.15 -25.52
C TRP A 45 -8.65 -10.48 -24.87
N HIS A 46 -8.50 -11.58 -25.61
CA HIS A 46 -8.67 -12.93 -25.06
C HIS A 46 -7.53 -13.27 -24.09
N TYR A 47 -6.30 -12.86 -24.41
CA TYR A 47 -5.14 -13.07 -23.56
C TYR A 47 -5.28 -12.42 -22.18
N LEU A 48 -5.86 -11.23 -22.07
CA LEU A 48 -6.09 -10.56 -20.78
C LEU A 48 -6.99 -11.36 -19.82
N ALA A 49 -7.85 -12.23 -20.33
CA ALA A 49 -8.70 -13.11 -19.53
C ALA A 49 -8.05 -14.50 -19.26
N THR A 50 -6.85 -14.75 -19.77
CA THR A 50 -6.17 -16.03 -19.59
C THR A 50 -5.56 -16.15 -18.19
N GLY A 51 -5.44 -17.40 -17.73
CA GLY A 51 -4.67 -17.71 -16.52
C GLY A 51 -3.22 -17.25 -16.61
N HIS A 52 -2.60 -17.24 -17.80
CA HIS A 52 -1.22 -16.78 -17.96
C HIS A 52 -1.05 -15.31 -17.55
N PHE A 53 -1.90 -14.42 -18.05
CA PHE A 53 -1.85 -13.00 -17.68
C PHE A 53 -2.24 -12.76 -16.22
N VAL A 54 -3.32 -13.41 -15.77
CA VAL A 54 -3.82 -13.26 -14.40
C VAL A 54 -2.79 -13.77 -13.39
N SER A 55 -2.25 -14.97 -13.57
CA SER A 55 -1.22 -15.54 -12.70
C SER A 55 0.02 -14.66 -12.65
N ALA A 56 0.57 -14.23 -13.80
CA ALA A 56 1.75 -13.34 -13.81
C ALA A 56 1.50 -12.03 -13.04
N THR A 57 0.30 -11.46 -13.17
CA THR A 57 -0.09 -10.25 -12.43
C THR A 57 -0.25 -10.53 -10.93
N PHE A 58 -0.89 -11.65 -10.58
CA PHE A 58 -1.10 -12.04 -9.18
C PHE A 58 0.19 -12.44 -8.49
N GLU A 59 1.11 -13.13 -9.16
CA GLU A 59 2.44 -13.47 -8.62
C GLU A 59 3.23 -12.20 -8.29
N ASN A 60 3.21 -11.20 -9.17
CA ASN A 60 3.84 -9.91 -8.90
C ASN A 60 3.21 -9.22 -7.68
N TRP A 61 1.88 -9.26 -7.55
CA TRP A 61 1.18 -8.69 -6.41
C TRP A 61 1.44 -9.47 -5.13
N GLU A 62 1.37 -10.80 -5.18
CA GLU A 62 1.65 -11.71 -4.08
C GLU A 62 3.05 -11.46 -3.52
N SER A 63 4.05 -11.32 -4.40
CA SER A 63 5.42 -11.02 -4.01
C SER A 63 5.52 -9.69 -3.24
N GLU A 64 4.87 -8.64 -3.73
CA GLU A 64 4.87 -7.33 -3.05
C GLU A 64 4.15 -7.37 -1.69
N PHE A 65 3.01 -8.06 -1.59
CA PHE A 65 2.29 -8.24 -0.33
C PHE A 65 3.10 -9.09 0.66
N LEU A 66 3.73 -10.16 0.18
CA LEU A 66 4.57 -11.02 1.00
C LEU A 66 5.80 -10.25 1.48
N GLN A 67 6.43 -9.44 0.62
CA GLN A 67 7.56 -8.58 0.95
C GLN A 67 7.18 -7.57 2.03
N MET A 68 6.11 -6.81 1.85
CA MET A 68 5.66 -5.81 2.84
C MET A 68 5.21 -6.49 4.13
N GLY A 69 4.48 -7.60 4.05
CA GLY A 69 4.06 -8.38 5.21
C GLY A 69 5.26 -8.92 5.99
N MET A 70 6.25 -9.47 5.29
CA MET A 70 7.51 -9.92 5.88
C MET A 70 8.28 -8.75 6.50
N TYR A 71 8.35 -7.60 5.85
CA TYR A 71 8.96 -6.39 6.40
C TYR A 71 8.27 -5.97 7.71
N VAL A 72 6.94 -5.96 7.78
CA VAL A 72 6.18 -5.64 9.01
C VAL A 72 6.39 -6.70 10.09
N LEU A 73 6.30 -7.98 9.76
CA LEU A 73 6.49 -9.09 10.70
C LEU A 73 7.90 -9.11 11.27
N LEU A 74 8.91 -8.95 10.40
CA LEU A 74 10.31 -8.87 10.80
C LEU A 74 10.56 -7.60 11.61
N THR A 75 10.04 -6.43 11.23
CA THR A 75 10.25 -5.20 12.03
C THR A 75 9.56 -5.25 13.38
N VAL A 76 8.43 -5.94 13.53
CA VAL A 76 7.77 -6.17 14.83
C VAL A 76 8.51 -7.26 15.63
N SER A 77 8.92 -8.36 15.00
CA SER A 77 9.55 -9.50 15.68
C SER A 77 11.02 -9.25 16.05
N LEU A 78 11.77 -8.61 15.15
CA LEU A 78 13.15 -8.14 15.36
C LEU A 78 13.19 -6.76 16.01
N ARG A 79 12.05 -6.15 16.36
CA ARG A 79 12.01 -5.07 17.34
C ARG A 79 12.59 -5.66 18.62
N GLN A 80 13.89 -5.47 18.81
CA GLN A 80 14.63 -6.06 19.91
C GLN A 80 13.85 -5.79 21.19
N ARG A 81 13.61 -6.86 21.94
CA ARG A 81 13.14 -6.82 23.32
C ARG A 81 14.20 -6.02 24.11
N GLY A 82 14.13 -4.69 24.06
CA GLY A 82 15.13 -3.78 24.62
C GLY A 82 15.86 -2.83 23.65
N SER A 83 15.31 -2.45 22.48
CA SER A 83 15.90 -1.32 21.72
C SER A 83 15.78 -0.01 22.51
N ALA A 84 16.93 0.64 22.78
CA ALA A 84 17.10 1.83 23.62
C ALA A 84 16.37 3.10 23.16
N GLU A 85 15.65 3.05 22.04
CA GLU A 85 14.88 4.17 21.49
C GLU A 85 13.36 4.04 21.71
N SER A 86 12.87 2.93 22.29
CA SER A 86 11.54 2.93 22.88
C SER A 86 11.62 3.78 24.15
N ARG A 87 11.38 5.09 24.02
CA ARG A 87 10.86 5.88 25.13
C ARG A 87 9.80 5.01 25.82
N PRO A 88 9.93 4.67 27.11
CA PRO A 88 8.72 4.39 27.87
C PRO A 88 7.84 5.61 27.63
N LEU A 89 6.60 5.39 27.19
CA LEU A 89 5.58 6.43 27.30
C LEU A 89 5.50 6.69 28.81
N ASP A 90 6.28 7.68 29.26
CA ASP A 90 6.24 8.14 30.63
C ASP A 90 4.77 8.49 30.89
N PRO A 91 4.11 7.86 31.88
CA PRO A 91 2.71 8.18 32.20
C PRO A 91 2.49 9.68 32.48
N ALA A 92 3.57 10.45 32.67
CA ALA A 92 3.54 11.90 32.70
C ALA A 92 3.06 12.58 31.40
N GLN A 93 3.16 11.94 30.23
CA GLN A 93 2.69 12.52 28.96
C GLN A 93 1.19 12.29 28.68
N GLU A 94 0.48 11.49 29.48
CA GLU A 94 -0.99 11.41 29.41
C GLU A 94 -1.71 12.55 30.16
N GLN A 95 -1.01 13.24 31.06
CA GLN A 95 -1.56 14.47 31.65
C GLN A 95 -1.34 15.62 30.67
N ASN A 96 -2.27 15.77 29.72
CA ASN A 96 -2.67 17.10 29.29
C ASN A 96 -3.10 17.85 30.56
N ARG A 97 -2.16 18.54 31.19
CA ARG A 97 -2.44 19.47 32.26
C ARG A 97 -3.30 20.56 31.64
N VAL A 98 -4.61 20.41 31.78
CA VAL A 98 -5.56 21.47 31.49
C VAL A 98 -5.27 22.56 32.52
N GLU A 99 -4.52 23.57 32.10
CA GLU A 99 -4.36 24.82 32.84
C GLU A 99 -5.76 25.28 33.25
N PRO A 100 -6.05 25.54 34.54
CA PRO A 100 -7.36 26.03 34.93
C PRO A 100 -7.61 27.35 34.19
N GLY A 101 -8.55 27.32 33.24
CA GLY A 101 -9.01 28.52 32.57
C GLY A 101 -9.50 29.54 33.60
N PRO A 102 -9.46 30.85 33.29
CA PRO A 102 -9.87 31.89 34.21
C PRO A 102 -11.28 31.60 34.74
N THR A 103 -11.44 31.66 36.06
CA THR A 103 -12.68 31.27 36.74
C THR A 103 -13.86 32.04 36.17
N PRO A 104 -14.91 31.36 35.65
CA PRO A 104 -16.08 32.02 35.08
C PRO A 104 -16.71 32.99 36.08
N TRP A 105 -17.11 34.17 35.60
CA TRP A 105 -17.68 35.24 36.43
C TRP A 105 -18.86 34.85 37.35
N PRO A 106 -19.70 33.82 37.06
CA PRO A 106 -20.77 33.41 37.97
C PRO A 106 -20.27 32.91 39.33
N VAL A 107 -19.09 32.30 39.38
CA VAL A 107 -18.48 31.78 40.64
C VAL A 107 -17.97 32.93 41.52
N ARG A 108 -17.55 34.05 40.93
CA ARG A 108 -17.06 35.22 41.66
C ARG A 108 -18.15 36.01 42.35
N ARG A 109 -19.39 35.89 41.89
CA ARG A 109 -20.50 36.71 42.38
C ARG A 109 -21.25 36.06 43.54
N GLY A 110 -20.84 34.86 43.97
CA GLY A 110 -21.64 34.00 44.83
C GLY A 110 -22.90 33.59 44.05
N GLY A 111 -23.03 32.31 43.72
CA GLY A 111 -24.34 31.81 43.30
C GLY A 111 -25.39 32.13 44.39
N PRO A 112 -26.68 32.17 44.03
CA PRO A 112 -27.74 32.45 45.01
C PRO A 112 -27.62 31.59 46.27
#